data_AF-A0AAX3P4U7-F1
#
_entry.id   AF-A0AAX3P4U7-F1
#
_cell.length_a   1.000
_cell.length_b   1.000
_cell.length_c   1.000
_cell.angle_alpha   90.00
_cell.angle_beta   90.00
_cell.angle_gamma   90.00
#
_symmetry.space_group_name_H-M   'P 1'
#
loop_
_entity.id
_entity.type
_entity.pdbx_description
1 polymer ?
#
loop_
_entity_poly.entity_id
_entity_poly.type
_entity_poly.pdbx_seq_one_letter_code
_entity_poly.pdbx_strand_id
1 'polypeptide(L)'
;MNDLQRAAARARPALAVLSTELGEPSPDAARALVVLGQMLDDIEVGRHPLDRPDDWPQRNQWPDRPHWDRWRWAIKALADACGATTYCSPKYHYMKVDVRQARSDALTVALDDIGCLIELASDRG
;
A
#
# COMPACT_ATOMS: atom_id res chain seq x y z
N MET A 1 -19.38 -8.90 1.14
CA MET A 1 -18.01 -8.41 0.87
C MET A 1 -17.97 -6.95 1.25
N ASN A 2 -17.17 -6.57 2.25
CA ASN A 2 -17.02 -5.16 2.66
C ASN A 2 -16.10 -4.42 1.67
N ASP A 3 -16.04 -3.08 1.78
CA ASP A 3 -15.26 -2.27 0.84
C ASP A 3 -13.76 -2.60 0.88
N LEU A 4 -13.23 -2.93 2.06
CA LEU A 4 -11.85 -3.39 2.24
C LEU A 4 -11.56 -4.69 1.46
N GLN A 5 -12.46 -5.69 1.53
CA GLN A 5 -12.31 -6.93 0.77
C GLN A 5 -12.40 -6.69 -0.74
N ARG A 6 -13.27 -5.78 -1.20
CA ARG A 6 -13.35 -5.41 -2.62
C ARG A 6 -12.08 -4.69 -3.07
N ALA A 7 -11.48 -3.86 -2.22
CA ALA A 7 -10.20 -3.23 -2.50
C ALA A 7 -9.06 -4.26 -2.56
N ALA A 8 -9.01 -5.21 -1.61
CA ALA A 8 -8.01 -6.28 -1.64
C ALA A 8 -8.11 -7.13 -2.91
N ALA A 9 -9.32 -7.46 -3.36
CA ALA A 9 -9.54 -8.19 -4.60
C ALA A 9 -9.01 -7.47 -5.86
N ARG A 10 -8.99 -6.12 -5.87
CA ARG A 10 -8.38 -5.32 -6.94
C ARG A 10 -6.87 -5.17 -6.76
N ALA A 11 -6.44 -4.96 -5.53
CA ALA A 11 -5.04 -4.76 -5.18
C ALA A 11 -4.17 -6.01 -5.34
N ARG A 12 -4.73 -7.23 -5.20
CA ARG A 12 -3.98 -8.48 -5.40
C ARG A 12 -3.43 -8.62 -6.83
N PRO A 13 -4.23 -8.54 -7.91
CA PRO A 13 -3.69 -8.55 -9.26
C PRO A 13 -2.83 -7.30 -9.54
N ALA A 14 -3.15 -6.14 -8.97
CA ALA A 14 -2.31 -4.95 -9.09
C ALA A 14 -0.88 -5.18 -8.54
N LEU A 15 -0.75 -5.82 -7.38
CA LEU A 15 0.56 -6.14 -6.79
C LEU A 15 1.36 -7.09 -7.69
N ALA A 16 0.70 -8.03 -8.37
CA ALA A 16 1.33 -8.92 -9.34
C ALA A 16 1.81 -8.16 -10.59
N VAL A 17 1.03 -7.20 -11.08
CA VAL A 17 1.44 -6.29 -12.17
C VAL A 17 2.68 -5.50 -11.75
N LEU A 18 2.67 -4.88 -10.57
CA LEU A 18 3.83 -4.15 -10.05
C LEU A 18 5.06 -5.05 -9.97
N SER A 19 4.93 -6.26 -9.42
CA SER A 19 6.04 -7.21 -9.32
C SER A 19 6.59 -7.61 -10.69
N THR A 20 5.72 -7.78 -11.69
CA THR A 20 6.12 -8.20 -13.05
C THR A 20 6.81 -7.07 -13.80
N GLU A 21 6.23 -5.88 -13.78
CA GLU A 21 6.71 -4.70 -14.48
C GLU A 21 8.00 -4.12 -13.89
N LEU A 22 8.30 -4.43 -12.63
CA LEU A 22 9.56 -4.04 -11.98
C LEU A 22 10.74 -4.94 -12.36
N GLY A 23 10.51 -6.15 -12.90
CA GLY A 23 11.57 -7.08 -13.27
C GLY A 23 12.38 -7.54 -12.06
N GLU A 24 13.64 -7.13 -11.98
CA GLU A 24 14.48 -7.30 -10.79
C GLU A 24 14.37 -6.06 -9.89
N PRO A 25 13.49 -6.07 -8.86
CA PRO A 25 13.27 -4.90 -8.03
C PRO A 25 14.51 -4.58 -7.18
N SER A 26 14.69 -3.29 -6.88
CA SER A 26 15.63 -2.87 -5.82
C SER A 26 15.24 -3.50 -4.48
N PRO A 27 16.17 -3.60 -3.51
CA PRO A 27 15.86 -4.13 -2.18
C PRO A 27 14.66 -3.44 -1.50
N ASP A 28 14.54 -2.12 -1.66
CA ASP A 28 13.41 -1.36 -1.11
C ASP A 28 12.09 -1.70 -1.80
N ALA A 29 12.08 -1.78 -3.14
CA ALA A 29 10.88 -2.16 -3.88
C ALA A 29 10.46 -3.59 -3.56
N ALA A 30 11.40 -4.53 -3.46
CA ALA A 30 11.14 -5.91 -3.06
C ALA A 30 10.51 -5.98 -1.66
N ARG A 31 11.07 -5.24 -0.69
CA ARG A 31 10.53 -5.17 0.67
C ARG A 31 9.16 -4.49 0.71
N ALA A 32 8.92 -3.48 -0.12
CA ALA A 32 7.62 -2.85 -0.24
C ALA A 32 6.54 -3.80 -0.79
N LEU A 33 6.88 -4.63 -1.80
CA LEU A 33 5.99 -5.68 -2.30
C LEU A 33 5.62 -6.67 -1.17
N VAL A 34 6.58 -7.07 -0.33
CA VAL A 34 6.33 -7.95 0.82
C VAL A 34 5.38 -7.31 1.84
N VAL A 35 5.61 -6.04 2.20
CA VAL A 35 4.75 -5.33 3.16
C VAL A 35 3.29 -5.29 2.67
N LEU A 36 3.07 -4.98 1.40
CA LEU A 36 1.73 -4.90 0.81
C LEU A 36 1.12 -6.29 0.59
N GLY A 37 1.94 -7.28 0.26
CA GLY A 37 1.54 -8.69 0.19
C GLY A 37 1.01 -9.19 1.54
N GLN A 38 1.72 -8.90 2.63
CA GLN A 38 1.28 -9.26 3.99
C GLN A 38 -0.06 -8.61 4.37
N MET A 39 -0.26 -7.33 3.99
CA MET A 39 -1.54 -6.64 4.19
C MET A 39 -2.67 -7.35 3.45
N LEU A 40 -2.45 -7.73 2.19
CA LEU A 40 -3.44 -8.47 1.40
C LEU A 40 -3.72 -9.85 2.00
N ASP A 41 -2.68 -10.57 2.42
CA ASP A 41 -2.82 -11.89 3.05
C ASP A 41 -3.68 -11.81 4.31
N ASP A 42 -3.46 -10.80 5.17
CA ASP A 42 -4.29 -10.57 6.36
C ASP A 42 -5.76 -10.35 5.97
N ILE A 43 -6.04 -9.50 4.98
CA ILE A 43 -7.42 -9.19 4.56
C ILE A 43 -8.12 -10.42 3.98
N GLU A 44 -7.42 -11.22 3.17
CA GLU A 44 -7.97 -12.41 2.54
C GLU A 44 -8.35 -13.50 3.53
N VAL A 45 -7.62 -13.61 4.64
CA VAL A 45 -7.99 -14.52 5.75
C VAL A 45 -8.96 -13.87 6.76
N GLY A 46 -9.48 -12.68 6.45
CA GLY A 46 -10.47 -11.97 7.27
C GLY A 46 -9.90 -11.25 8.50
N ARG A 47 -8.58 -11.07 8.58
CA ARG A 47 -7.92 -10.29 9.63
C ARG A 47 -7.76 -8.84 9.19
N HIS A 48 -8.02 -7.88 10.09
CA HIS A 48 -7.74 -6.50 9.78
C HIS A 48 -6.22 -6.24 9.86
N PRO A 49 -5.58 -5.56 8.87
CA PRO A 49 -4.14 -5.31 8.91
C PRO A 49 -3.65 -4.60 10.18
N LEU A 50 -4.48 -3.69 10.73
CA LEU A 50 -4.22 -3.01 12.01
C LEU A 50 -4.23 -3.93 13.26
N ASP A 51 -4.69 -5.18 13.15
CA ASP A 51 -4.62 -6.14 14.26
C ASP A 51 -3.22 -6.75 14.43
N ARG A 52 -2.33 -6.58 13.43
CA ARG A 52 -0.94 -6.99 13.52
C ARG A 52 -0.17 -6.04 14.43
N PRO A 53 0.79 -6.53 15.24
CA PRO A 53 1.72 -5.64 15.94
C PRO A 53 2.48 -4.75 14.95
N ASP A 54 2.57 -3.45 15.25
CA ASP A 54 3.36 -2.52 14.46
C ASP A 54 4.82 -2.50 14.95
N ASP A 55 5.63 -3.39 14.40
CA ASP A 55 7.09 -3.47 14.60
C ASP A 55 7.91 -2.53 13.70
N TRP A 56 7.29 -1.52 13.08
CA TRP A 56 7.98 -0.64 12.14
C TRP A 56 8.89 0.34 12.91
N PRO A 57 10.21 0.38 12.60
CA PRO A 57 11.15 1.13 13.44
C PRO A 57 11.06 2.65 13.29
N GLN A 58 10.57 3.17 12.16
CA GLN A 58 10.46 4.61 11.92
C GLN A 58 9.01 5.08 11.99
N ARG A 59 8.58 5.60 13.15
CA ARG A 59 7.22 6.11 13.40
C ARG A 59 7.21 7.63 13.54
N ASN A 60 7.81 8.30 12.57
CA ASN A 60 8.16 9.72 12.67
C ASN A 60 7.06 10.66 12.20
N GLN A 61 6.23 10.25 11.23
CA GLN A 61 5.22 11.15 10.65
C GLN A 61 3.88 11.02 11.34
N TRP A 62 3.49 9.81 11.74
CA TRP A 62 2.23 9.55 12.44
C TRP A 62 2.42 8.59 13.62
N PRO A 63 3.04 9.05 14.73
CA PRO A 63 3.34 8.19 15.89
C PRO A 63 2.10 7.55 16.53
N ASP A 64 0.94 8.21 16.43
CA ASP A 64 -0.33 7.73 16.98
C ASP A 64 -1.17 6.90 15.99
N ARG A 65 -0.66 6.66 14.78
CA ARG A 65 -1.33 5.86 13.75
C ARG A 65 -0.52 4.60 13.44
N PRO A 66 -0.88 3.44 14.02
CA PRO A 66 -0.17 2.19 13.78
C PRO A 66 -0.10 1.88 12.27
N HIS A 67 1.06 1.40 11.83
CA HIS A 67 1.36 0.98 10.46
C HIS A 67 1.38 2.06 9.38
N TRP A 68 0.88 3.28 9.64
CA TRP A 68 0.79 4.30 8.59
C TRP A 68 2.14 4.67 7.99
N ASP A 69 3.17 4.84 8.83
CA ASP A 69 4.53 5.12 8.35
C ASP A 69 5.10 3.95 7.51
N ARG A 70 4.80 2.70 7.89
CA ARG A 70 5.18 1.49 7.14
C ARG A 70 4.51 1.46 5.77
N TRP A 71 3.20 1.68 5.71
CA TRP A 71 2.43 1.61 4.46
C TRP A 71 2.74 2.78 3.55
N ARG A 72 2.90 3.99 4.10
CA ARG A 72 3.41 5.14 3.37
C ARG A 72 4.78 4.84 2.76
N TRP A 73 5.69 4.29 3.54
CA TRP A 73 7.03 3.94 3.05
C TRP A 73 6.92 2.95 1.88
N ALA A 74 6.10 1.91 2.02
CA ALA A 74 5.93 0.88 0.99
C ALA A 74 5.38 1.47 -0.33
N ILE A 75 4.27 2.23 -0.28
CA ILE A 75 3.69 2.80 -1.51
C ILE A 75 4.59 3.87 -2.15
N LYS A 76 5.40 4.58 -1.37
CA LYS A 76 6.41 5.50 -1.91
C LYS A 76 7.54 4.76 -2.60
N ALA A 77 8.08 3.71 -1.98
CA ALA A 77 9.13 2.90 -2.58
C ALA A 77 8.67 2.26 -3.90
N LEU A 78 7.44 1.76 -3.98
CA LEU A 78 6.89 1.24 -5.23
C LEU A 78 6.62 2.33 -6.27
N ALA A 79 6.08 3.47 -5.86
CA ALA A 79 5.86 4.59 -6.78
C ALA A 79 7.16 5.06 -7.41
N ASP A 80 8.19 5.29 -6.58
CA ASP A 80 9.52 5.71 -7.05
C ASP A 80 10.10 4.68 -8.04
N ALA A 81 9.98 3.38 -7.73
CA ALA A 81 10.43 2.30 -8.61
C ALA A 81 9.64 2.21 -9.94
N CYS A 82 8.41 2.70 -9.96
CA CYS A 82 7.55 2.79 -11.15
C CYS A 82 7.72 4.12 -11.92
N GLY A 83 8.59 5.02 -11.47
CA GLY A 83 8.72 6.37 -12.03
C GLY A 83 7.50 7.26 -11.77
N ALA A 84 6.75 6.96 -10.70
CA ALA A 84 5.62 7.73 -10.20
C ALA A 84 6.02 8.53 -8.96
N THR A 85 5.15 9.44 -8.53
CA THR A 85 5.25 10.07 -7.21
C THR A 85 3.97 9.83 -6.45
N THR A 86 4.08 9.52 -5.15
CA THR A 86 2.93 9.36 -4.27
C THR A 86 2.95 10.35 -3.13
N TYR A 87 1.78 10.92 -2.85
CA TYR A 87 1.55 11.80 -1.73
C TYR A 87 0.62 11.12 -0.72
N CYS A 88 1.09 10.99 0.51
CA CYS A 88 0.31 10.40 1.60
C CYS A 88 0.02 11.48 2.64
N SER A 89 -1.25 11.62 3.04
CA SER A 89 -1.67 12.61 4.03
C SER A 89 -2.76 12.07 4.96
N PRO A 90 -2.85 12.56 6.20
CA PRO A 90 -3.97 12.23 7.07
C PRO A 90 -5.25 12.88 6.54
N LYS A 91 -6.34 12.10 6.43
CA LYS A 91 -7.67 12.61 6.09
C LYS A 91 -8.72 11.91 6.96
N TYR A 92 -9.30 12.66 7.89
CA TYR A 92 -10.23 12.13 8.90
C TYR A 92 -9.60 10.96 9.67
N HIS A 93 -10.17 9.76 9.54
CA HIS A 93 -9.75 8.54 10.22
C HIS A 93 -8.86 7.64 9.37
N TYR A 94 -8.56 8.03 8.12
CA TYR A 94 -7.74 7.26 7.19
C TYR A 94 -6.55 8.04 6.62
N MET A 95 -5.61 7.32 6.03
CA MET A 95 -4.51 7.86 5.24
C MET A 95 -4.96 7.98 3.79
N LYS A 96 -5.02 9.21 3.27
CA LYS A 96 -5.23 9.47 1.85
C LYS A 96 -3.94 9.23 1.07
N VAL A 97 -4.02 8.54 -0.07
CA VAL A 97 -2.91 8.26 -0.98
C VAL A 97 -3.26 8.80 -2.37
N ASP A 98 -2.55 9.84 -2.80
CA ASP A 98 -2.65 10.40 -4.13
C ASP A 98 -1.44 9.97 -4.98
N VAL A 99 -1.69 9.18 -6.03
CA VAL A 99 -0.66 8.73 -6.97
C VAL A 99 -0.63 9.68 -8.18
N ARG A 100 0.57 10.06 -8.63
CA ARG A 100 0.78 10.70 -9.94
C ARG A 100 1.18 9.66 -10.97
N GLN A 101 0.91 9.95 -12.24
CA GLN A 101 1.14 9.04 -13.36
C GLN A 101 2.53 8.38 -13.30
N ALA A 102 2.54 7.06 -13.49
CA ALA A 102 3.74 6.23 -13.58
C ALA A 102 4.27 6.18 -15.02
N ARG A 103 5.35 5.44 -15.24
CA ARG A 103 5.90 5.22 -16.59
C ARG A 103 4.95 4.49 -17.55
N SER A 104 3.87 3.89 -17.05
CA SER A 104 2.82 3.26 -17.86
C SER A 104 1.45 3.38 -17.19
N ASP A 105 0.38 3.29 -17.99
CA ASP A 105 -1.00 3.32 -17.49
C ASP A 105 -1.29 2.11 -16.60
N ALA A 106 -0.75 0.93 -16.94
CA ALA A 106 -0.90 -0.28 -16.13
C ALA A 106 -0.30 -0.10 -14.73
N LEU A 107 0.88 0.50 -14.63
CA LEU A 107 1.52 0.82 -13.35
C LEU A 107 0.75 1.90 -12.59
N THR A 108 0.19 2.88 -13.29
CA THR A 108 -0.63 3.93 -12.66
C THR A 108 -1.87 3.33 -12.02
N VAL A 109 -2.63 2.52 -12.76
CA VAL A 109 -3.82 1.82 -12.25
C VAL A 109 -3.45 0.89 -11.10
N ALA A 110 -2.35 0.15 -11.22
CA ALA A 110 -1.92 -0.75 -10.16
C ALA A 110 -1.56 0.01 -8.87
N LEU A 111 -0.82 1.12 -8.97
CA LEU A 111 -0.51 1.97 -7.81
C LEU A 111 -1.76 2.61 -7.20
N ASP A 112 -2.75 3.00 -8.03
CA ASP A 112 -4.03 3.54 -7.55
C ASP A 112 -4.83 2.50 -6.77
N ASP A 113 -4.90 1.24 -7.25
CA ASP A 113 -5.57 0.16 -6.53
C ASP A 113 -4.87 -0.18 -5.21
N ILE A 114 -3.53 -0.14 -5.17
CA ILE A 114 -2.78 -0.26 -3.90
C ILE A 114 -3.05 0.95 -2.99
N GLY A 115 -3.08 2.16 -3.53
CA GLY A 115 -3.40 3.38 -2.78
C GLY A 115 -4.77 3.26 -2.10
N CYS A 116 -5.79 2.87 -2.86
CA CYS A 116 -7.15 2.63 -2.38
C CYS A 116 -7.22 1.57 -1.28
N LEU A 117 -6.46 0.47 -1.43
CA LEU A 117 -6.34 -0.56 -0.38
C LEU A 117 -5.80 0.04 0.91
N ILE A 118 -4.72 0.83 0.82
CA ILE A 118 -4.09 1.44 1.98
C ILE A 118 -5.04 2.42 2.67
N GLU A 119 -5.77 3.25 1.91
CA GLU A 119 -6.75 4.16 2.50
C GLU A 119 -7.78 3.38 3.33
N LEU A 120 -8.35 2.32 2.78
CA LEU A 120 -9.37 1.52 3.46
C LEU A 120 -8.80 0.69 4.62
N ALA A 121 -7.59 0.16 4.49
CA ALA A 121 -6.92 -0.59 5.57
C ALA A 121 -6.47 0.30 6.72
N SER A 122 -6.35 1.60 6.49
CA SER A 122 -5.91 2.59 7.48
C SER A 122 -7.00 3.13 8.39
N ASP A 123 -8.25 2.85 8.04
CA ASP A 123 -9.42 3.07 8.89
C ASP A 123 -9.90 1.74 9.48
N ARG A 124 -10.58 1.78 10.61
CA ARG A 124 -11.38 0.62 11.08
C ARG A 124 -12.87 0.78 10.74
N GLY A 125 -13.31 1.98 10.38
CA GLY A 125 -14.74 2.31 10.29
C GLY A 125 -15.34 2.57 11.67
#